data_AF-A0A432ATQ1-F1
#
_entry.id   AF-A0A432ATQ1-F1
#
_cell.length_a   1.000
_cell.length_b   1.000
_cell.length_c   1.000
_cell.angle_alpha   90.00
_cell.angle_beta   90.00
_cell.angle_gamma   90.00
#
_symmetry.space_group_name_H-M   'P 1'
#
loop_
_entity.id
_entity.type
_entity.pdbx_description
1 polymer ?
#
loop_
_entity_poly.entity_id
_entity_poly.type
_entity_poly.pdbx_seq_one_letter_code
_entity_poly.pdbx_strand_id
1 'polypeptide(L)'
;MYNKVKNLFEKGLRINQISRSTGLDRKTVRKYLQMNSQEFQDHLSSMTCRHRKLEDYEEFFRGRIRQCPDCSAAQVEDWLKEQYPDLDDISTILKMKTRLSRVILWLGGFSFSPCF
;
A
#
# COMPACT_ATOMS: atom_id res chain seq x y z
N MET A 1 2.10 8.09 -18.06
CA MET A 1 3.28 7.26 -18.37
C MET A 1 3.06 6.36 -19.59
N TYR A 2 1.91 5.68 -19.72
CA TYR A 2 1.55 4.85 -20.88
C TYR A 2 1.65 5.58 -22.24
N ASN A 3 1.01 6.74 -22.41
CA ASN A 3 1.05 7.49 -23.68
C ASN A 3 2.47 7.85 -24.11
N LYS A 4 3.34 8.19 -23.15
CA LYS A 4 4.74 8.53 -23.44
C LYS A 4 5.51 7.31 -23.98
N VAL A 5 5.25 6.11 -23.45
CA VAL A 5 5.86 4.86 -23.94
C VAL A 5 5.40 4.52 -25.35
N LYS A 6 4.08 4.63 -25.65
CA LYS A 6 3.54 4.39 -27.01
C LYS A 6 4.10 5.40 -28.02
N ASN A 7 4.09 6.69 -27.70
CA ASN A 7 4.64 7.73 -28.58
C ASN A 7 6.14 7.53 -28.86
N LEU A 8 6.93 7.06 -27.90
CA LEU A 8 8.35 6.78 -28.12
C LEU A 8 8.55 5.51 -28.98
N PHE A 9 7.67 4.53 -28.83
CA PHE A 9 7.71 3.32 -29.65
C PHE A 9 7.32 3.60 -31.10
N GLU A 10 6.29 4.43 -31.34
CA GLU A 10 5.91 4.90 -32.67
C GLU A 10 7.04 5.67 -33.38
N LYS A 11 7.88 6.38 -32.61
CA LYS A 11 9.10 7.03 -33.11
C LYS A 11 10.24 6.04 -33.43
N GLY A 12 10.03 4.73 -33.29
CA GLY A 12 11.01 3.69 -33.62
C GLY A 12 12.08 3.44 -32.55
N LEU A 13 11.90 3.94 -31.32
CA LEU A 13 12.88 3.74 -30.25
C LEU A 13 12.83 2.30 -29.71
N ARG A 14 14.02 1.75 -29.40
CA ARG A 14 14.11 0.41 -28.80
C ARG A 14 13.66 0.44 -27.34
N ILE A 15 13.14 -0.69 -26.84
CA ILE A 15 12.67 -0.86 -25.45
C ILE A 15 13.71 -0.39 -24.42
N ASN A 16 15.00 -0.66 -24.65
CA ASN A 16 16.08 -0.22 -23.75
C ASN A 16 16.23 1.31 -23.69
N GLN A 17 16.02 2.00 -24.81
CA GLN A 17 16.08 3.47 -24.88
C GLN A 17 14.83 4.09 -24.24
N ILE A 18 13.67 3.47 -24.43
CA ILE A 18 12.41 3.89 -23.78
C ILE A 18 12.53 3.74 -22.26
N SER A 19 13.05 2.61 -21.78
CA SER A 19 13.31 2.37 -20.35
C SER A 19 14.24 3.44 -19.75
N ARG A 20 15.36 3.75 -20.43
CA ARG A 20 16.30 4.80 -19.98
C ARG A 20 15.68 6.20 -19.96
N SER A 21 14.86 6.54 -20.94
CA SER A 21 14.24 7.87 -21.06
C SER A 21 13.01 8.07 -20.17
N THR A 22 12.27 6.99 -19.87
CA THR A 22 11.08 7.05 -19.00
C THR A 22 11.37 6.67 -17.55
N GLY A 23 12.54 6.07 -17.26
CA GLY A 23 12.89 5.55 -15.95
C GLY A 23 12.11 4.30 -15.55
N LEU A 24 11.37 3.69 -16.48
CA LEU A 24 10.55 2.50 -16.23
C LEU A 24 11.37 1.23 -16.44
N ASP A 25 11.07 0.19 -15.66
CA ASP A 25 11.64 -1.14 -15.89
C ASP A 25 11.23 -1.68 -17.28
N ARG A 26 12.13 -2.44 -17.89
CA ARG A 26 11.94 -3.02 -19.22
C ARG A 26 10.71 -3.94 -19.28
N LYS A 27 10.39 -4.63 -18.18
CA LYS A 27 9.17 -5.47 -18.11
C LYS A 27 7.91 -4.60 -18.17
N THR A 28 7.90 -3.47 -17.45
CA THR A 28 6.80 -2.50 -17.46
C THR A 28 6.62 -1.87 -18.84
N VAL A 29 7.73 -1.50 -19.50
CA VAL A 29 7.68 -0.98 -20.87
C VAL A 29 7.07 -2.02 -21.82
N ARG A 30 7.53 -3.29 -21.77
CA ARG A 30 6.97 -4.37 -22.62
C ARG A 30 5.48 -4.59 -22.35
N LYS A 31 5.08 -4.62 -21.08
CA LYS A 31 3.69 -4.75 -20.65
C LYS A 31 2.83 -3.61 -21.22
N TYR A 32 3.29 -2.36 -21.13
CA TYR A 32 2.57 -1.21 -21.67
C TYR A 32 2.49 -1.17 -23.20
N LEU A 33 3.47 -1.75 -23.89
CA LEU A 33 3.42 -1.87 -25.35
C LEU A 33 2.39 -2.90 -25.81
N GLN A 34 2.24 -3.99 -25.06
CA GLN A 34 1.26 -5.05 -25.32
C GLN A 34 -0.16 -4.65 -24.91
N MET A 35 -0.30 -3.83 -23.88
CA MET A 35 -1.60 -3.36 -23.38
C MET A 35 -2.28 -2.39 -24.35
N ASN A 36 -3.61 -2.51 -24.39
CA ASN A 36 -4.47 -1.52 -25.04
C ASN A 36 -4.86 -0.38 -24.09
N SER A 37 -5.40 0.72 -24.64
CA SER A 37 -5.82 1.88 -23.84
C SER A 37 -6.87 1.52 -22.80
N GLN A 38 -7.83 0.65 -23.15
CA GLN A 38 -8.89 0.20 -22.25
C GLN A 38 -8.35 -0.70 -21.13
N GLU A 39 -7.52 -1.68 -21.46
CA GLU A 39 -6.84 -2.52 -20.46
C GLU A 39 -5.95 -1.71 -19.51
N PHE A 40 -5.35 -0.62 -20.00
CA PHE A 40 -4.57 0.29 -19.15
C PHE A 40 -5.48 1.06 -18.18
N GLN A 41 -6.66 1.50 -18.61
CA GLN A 41 -7.64 2.10 -17.71
C GLN A 41 -8.11 1.10 -16.66
N ASP A 42 -8.40 -0.14 -17.04
CA ASP A 42 -8.78 -1.20 -16.10
C ASP A 42 -7.63 -1.53 -15.13
N HIS A 43 -6.38 -1.48 -15.60
CA HIS A 43 -5.20 -1.61 -14.76
C HIS A 43 -5.06 -0.45 -13.76
N LEU A 44 -5.35 0.79 -14.17
CA LEU A 44 -5.36 1.94 -13.24
C LEU A 44 -6.49 1.84 -12.22
N SER A 45 -7.68 1.43 -12.67
CA SER A 45 -8.85 1.20 -11.82
C SER A 45 -8.58 0.09 -10.82
N SER A 46 -8.00 -1.04 -11.22
CA SER A 46 -7.65 -2.13 -10.30
C SER A 46 -6.52 -1.78 -9.32
N MET A 47 -5.57 -0.94 -9.72
CA MET A 47 -4.56 -0.40 -8.79
C MET A 47 -5.19 0.52 -7.74
N THR A 48 -6.15 1.36 -8.15
CA THR A 48 -6.87 2.28 -7.27
C THR A 48 -7.87 1.54 -6.36
N CYS A 49 -8.59 0.57 -6.92
CA CYS A 49 -9.55 -0.29 -6.22
C CYS A 49 -8.89 -1.41 -5.42
N ARG A 50 -7.56 -1.35 -5.21
CA ARG A 50 -6.93 -2.15 -4.18
C ARG A 50 -7.27 -1.54 -2.82
N HIS A 51 -8.57 -1.56 -2.49
CA HIS A 51 -9.12 -1.23 -1.19
C HIS A 51 -8.32 -2.04 -0.20
N ARG A 52 -7.52 -1.35 0.62
CA ARG A 52 -6.74 -2.07 1.59
C ARG A 52 -7.78 -2.57 2.57
N LYS A 53 -7.99 -3.88 2.65
CA LYS A 53 -8.87 -4.47 3.68
C LYS A 53 -8.59 -3.91 5.09
N LEU A 54 -7.39 -3.38 5.31
CA LEU A 54 -6.94 -2.74 6.55
C LEU A 54 -7.35 -1.27 6.71
N GLU A 55 -7.73 -0.54 5.66
CA GLU A 55 -8.15 0.88 5.73
C GLU A 55 -9.44 1.03 6.54
N ASP A 56 -10.39 0.11 6.38
CA ASP A 56 -11.66 0.12 7.15
C ASP A 56 -11.42 0.00 8.66
N TYR A 57 -10.39 -0.73 9.04
CA TYR A 57 -10.00 -0.87 10.44
C TYR A 57 -9.10 0.29 10.93
N GLU A 58 -8.32 0.89 10.04
CA GLU A 58 -7.38 1.97 10.37
C GLU A 58 -8.10 3.20 10.94
N GLU A 59 -9.27 3.56 10.41
CA GLU A 59 -10.08 4.65 10.95
C GLU A 59 -10.61 4.36 12.35
N PHE A 60 -11.08 3.13 12.59
CA PHE A 60 -11.51 2.68 13.91
C PHE A 60 -10.37 2.80 14.93
N PHE A 61 -9.16 2.32 14.59
CA PHE A 61 -7.99 2.46 15.45
C PHE A 61 -7.57 3.90 15.67
N ARG A 62 -7.63 4.73 14.64
CA ARG A 62 -7.31 6.16 14.78
C ARG A 62 -8.25 6.84 15.76
N GLY A 63 -9.53 6.47 15.78
CA GLY A 63 -10.51 6.92 16.78
C GLY A 63 -10.15 6.46 18.19
N ARG A 64 -9.76 5.20 18.36
CA ARG A 64 -9.46 4.61 19.67
C ARG A 64 -8.12 5.05 20.26
N ILE A 65 -7.09 5.17 19.42
CA ILE A 65 -5.76 5.68 19.80
C ILE A 65 -5.83 7.16 20.20
N ARG A 66 -6.70 7.97 19.58
CA ARG A 66 -6.95 9.35 20.02
C ARG A 66 -7.53 9.42 21.44
N GLN A 67 -8.31 8.42 21.85
CA GLN A 67 -8.91 8.36 23.18
C GLN A 67 -7.91 7.86 24.23
N CYS A 68 -6.98 6.99 23.84
CA CYS A 68 -5.94 6.45 24.71
C CYS A 68 -4.58 6.38 23.97
N PRO A 69 -3.74 7.42 24.07
CA PRO A 69 -2.44 7.45 23.39
C PRO A 69 -1.42 6.45 23.96
N ASP A 70 -1.62 6.00 25.20
CA ASP A 70 -0.73 5.05 25.91
C ASP A 70 -1.14 3.59 25.74
N CYS A 71 -2.03 3.28 24.79
CA CYS A 71 -2.51 1.92 24.63
C CYS A 71 -1.43 0.96 24.11
N SER A 72 -1.30 -0.16 24.81
CA SER A 72 -0.40 -1.24 24.42
C SER A 72 -0.92 -1.99 23.20
N ALA A 73 0.00 -2.51 22.40
CA ALA A 73 -0.30 -3.33 21.24
C ALA A 73 -1.11 -4.60 21.57
N ALA A 74 -1.08 -5.06 22.83
CA ALA A 74 -1.94 -6.15 23.31
C ALA A 74 -3.41 -5.71 23.48
N GLN A 75 -3.65 -4.50 24.01
CA GLN A 75 -5.01 -3.96 24.18
C GLN A 75 -5.69 -3.72 22.84
N VAL A 76 -4.91 -3.26 21.86
CA VAL A 76 -5.37 -3.10 20.47
C VAL A 76 -5.75 -4.44 19.83
N GLU A 77 -5.01 -5.50 20.17
CA GLU A 77 -5.30 -6.87 19.70
C GLU A 77 -6.58 -7.41 20.32
N ASP A 78 -6.81 -7.17 21.61
CA ASP A 78 -8.02 -7.58 22.31
C ASP A 78 -9.26 -6.86 21.74
N TRP A 79 -9.18 -5.55 21.47
CA TRP A 79 -10.27 -4.82 20.79
C TRP A 79 -10.58 -5.35 19.39
N LEU A 80 -9.56 -5.85 18.68
CA LEU A 80 -9.73 -6.46 17.36
C LEU A 80 -10.57 -7.74 17.46
N LYS A 81 -10.24 -8.58 18.45
CA LYS A 81 -10.94 -9.84 18.71
C LYS A 81 -12.37 -9.62 19.22
N GLU A 82 -12.58 -8.59 20.03
CA GLU A 82 -13.91 -8.24 20.56
C GLU A 82 -14.84 -7.67 19.48
N GLN A 83 -14.35 -6.81 18.60
CA GLN A 83 -15.20 -6.15 17.58
C GLN A 83 -15.39 -6.99 16.32
N TYR A 84 -14.43 -7.88 16.01
CA TYR A 84 -14.44 -8.70 14.81
C TYR A 84 -14.08 -10.14 15.16
N PRO A 85 -15.02 -10.92 15.71
CA PRO A 85 -14.81 -12.32 16.04
C PRO A 85 -14.50 -13.19 14.80
N ASP A 86 -14.90 -12.74 13.60
CA ASP A 86 -14.67 -13.42 12.32
C ASP A 86 -13.28 -13.13 11.71
N LEU A 87 -12.42 -12.35 12.37
CA LEU A 87 -11.04 -12.13 11.94
C LEU A 87 -10.14 -13.32 12.32
N ASP A 88 -10.23 -14.42 11.57
CA ASP A 88 -9.39 -15.61 11.78
C ASP A 88 -7.92 -15.41 11.32
N ASP A 89 -7.66 -14.41 10.47
CA ASP A 89 -6.33 -14.19 9.91
C ASP A 89 -5.41 -13.48 10.91
N ILE A 90 -4.74 -14.25 11.78
CA ILE A 90 -3.65 -13.81 12.67
C ILE A 90 -2.60 -12.99 11.88
N SER A 91 -2.42 -13.29 10.59
CA SER A 91 -1.54 -12.53 9.70
C SER A 91 -1.99 -11.07 9.47
N THR A 92 -3.30 -10.82 9.43
CA THR A 92 -3.90 -9.48 9.33
C THR A 92 -3.75 -8.73 10.64
N ILE A 93 -3.95 -9.42 11.77
CA ILE A 93 -3.75 -8.89 13.12
C ILE A 93 -2.30 -8.42 13.32
N LEU A 94 -1.31 -9.25 12.97
CA LEU A 94 0.11 -8.90 13.08
C LEU A 94 0.52 -7.78 12.13
N LYS A 95 -0.03 -7.74 10.90
CA LYS A 95 0.17 -6.62 9.96
C LYS A 95 -0.44 -5.32 10.49
N MET A 96 -1.59 -5.40 11.17
CA MET A 96 -2.21 -4.26 11.83
C MET A 96 -1.33 -3.78 12.99
N LYS A 97 -0.87 -4.69 13.86
CA LYS A 97 0.00 -4.39 15.00
C LYS A 97 1.27 -3.64 14.56
N THR A 98 1.96 -4.13 13.54
CA THR A 98 3.17 -3.48 12.99
C THR A 98 2.92 -2.15 12.27
N ARG A 99 1.74 -1.95 11.67
CA ARG A 99 1.33 -0.67 11.09
C ARG A 99 0.91 0.32 12.17
N LEU A 100 0.13 -0.11 13.14
CA LEU A 100 -0.34 0.70 14.26
C LEU A 100 0.82 1.11 15.16
N SER A 101 1.78 0.23 15.46
CA SER A 101 3.02 0.62 16.13
C SER A 101 3.76 1.71 15.37
N ARG A 102 3.80 1.66 14.03
CA ARG A 102 4.36 2.76 13.22
C ARG A 102 3.53 4.03 13.25
N VAL A 103 2.20 3.94 13.24
CA VAL A 103 1.29 5.10 13.34
C VAL A 103 1.36 5.75 14.72
N ILE A 104 1.45 4.95 15.79
CA ILE A 104 1.65 5.42 17.18
C ILE A 104 3.01 6.12 17.31
N LEU A 105 4.08 5.54 16.75
CA LEU A 105 5.41 6.19 16.66
C LEU A 105 5.42 7.47 15.81
N TRP A 106 4.47 7.63 14.88
CA TRP A 106 4.37 8.82 14.02
C TRP A 106 3.51 9.92 14.66
N LEU A 107 2.53 9.55 15.49
CA LEU A 107 1.63 10.48 16.17
C LEU A 107 2.15 10.95 17.54
N GLY A 108 2.94 10.12 18.24
CA GLY A 108 3.73 10.54 19.39
C GLY A 108 5.19 10.55 18.97
N GLY A 109 5.85 11.72 18.99
CA GLY A 109 7.28 11.86 18.70
C GLY A 109 8.17 11.14 19.73
N PHE A 110 8.09 9.81 19.76
CA PHE A 110 8.78 8.94 20.69
C PHE A 110 9.92 8.25 19.92
N SER A 111 11.14 8.70 20.17
CA SER A 111 12.36 8.00 19.74
C SER A 111 12.40 6.65 20.46
N PHE A 112 12.17 5.56 19.73
CA PHE A 112 12.47 4.22 20.22
C PHE A 112 13.86 3.82 19.72
N SER A 113 14.86 3.91 20.60
CA SER A 113 16.15 3.26 20.39
C SER A 113 15.94 1.75 20.34
N PRO A 114 16.36 1.05 19.27
CA PRO A 114 16.28 -0.40 19.23
C PRO A 114 17.40 -0.97 20.10
N CYS A 115 17.04 -1.71 21.16
CA CYS A 115 17.92 -2.76 21.67
C CYS A 115 17.66 -4.04 20.87
N PHE A 116 18.78 -4.65 20.51
CA PHE A 116 19.02 -5.71 19.52
C PHE A 116 18.14 -6.96 19.68
#